data_AF-A0A2S7STR4-F1
#
_entry.id   AF-A0A2S7STR4-F1
#
_cell.length_a   1.000
_cell.length_b   1.000
_cell.length_c   1.000
_cell.angle_alpha   90.00
_cell.angle_beta   90.00
_cell.angle_gamma   90.00
#
_symmetry.space_group_name_H-M   'P 1'
#
loop_
_entity.id
_entity.type
_entity.pdbx_description
1 polymer ?
#
loop_
_entity_poly.entity_id
_entity_poly.type
_entity_poly.pdbx_seq_one_letter_code
_entity_poly.pdbx_strand_id
1 'polypeptide(L)'
;MEFAVLLAIRYIYAMHNENSDIQQYIEIAIQEALDPTFEMTRLYLENNELELVNGLPKVERIDTDLPNGLAAVYLKFREGFFLQVNLTRKPEIAVEYVWVESSNAISLTAVSEKKKFDDLAKCLSLSPLKGWSKGDKKQTGDSNYIFTSVSYESAISNAYDMEAKLKLLLTELETDTEGVLKLTQCSTAHISICRRQFVSGSAGVHFDAETINRLSKLNLSLDIDTIIVGKPVTEDLDD
;
A
#
# COMPACT_ATOMS: atom_id res chain seq x y z
N MET A 1 9.37 -25.38 19.80
CA MET A 1 8.65 -24.12 19.55
C MET A 1 8.22 -24.02 18.07
N GLU A 2 9.07 -24.42 17.13
CA GLU A 2 8.81 -24.40 15.68
C GLU A 2 7.52 -25.06 15.20
N PHE A 3 7.19 -26.29 15.63
CA PHE A 3 6.09 -27.04 15.03
C PHE A 3 4.71 -26.38 15.25
N ALA A 4 4.46 -25.83 16.44
CA ALA A 4 3.19 -25.17 16.75
C ALA A 4 3.03 -23.84 16.00
N VAL A 5 4.13 -23.09 15.82
CA VAL A 5 4.16 -21.84 15.06
C VAL A 5 3.92 -22.11 13.57
N LEU A 6 4.59 -23.10 12.99
CA LEU A 6 4.37 -23.54 11.61
C LEU A 6 2.91 -23.98 11.38
N LEU A 7 2.33 -24.73 12.32
CA LEU A 7 0.92 -25.14 12.23
C LEU A 7 -0.04 -23.94 12.29
N ALA A 8 0.26 -22.94 13.13
CA ALA A 8 -0.52 -21.72 13.23
C ALA A 8 -0.42 -20.87 11.96
N ILE A 9 0.77 -20.72 11.38
CA ILE A 9 0.98 -20.04 10.09
C ILE A 9 0.15 -20.73 9.00
N ARG A 10 0.21 -22.07 8.92
CA ARG A 10 -0.60 -22.85 7.98
C ARG A 10 -2.08 -22.63 8.19
N TYR A 11 -2.57 -22.71 9.42
CA TYR A 11 -3.99 -22.55 9.70
C TYR A 11 -4.50 -21.15 9.34
N ILE A 12 -3.72 -20.11 9.64
CA ILE A 12 -4.12 -18.71 9.41
C ILE A 12 -4.07 -18.35 7.92
N TYR A 13 -3.05 -18.80 7.18
CA TYR A 13 -2.83 -18.38 5.80
C TYR A 13 -3.26 -19.40 4.73
N ALA A 14 -3.52 -20.67 5.08
CA ALA A 14 -4.06 -21.67 4.14
C ALA A 14 -5.56 -21.49 3.85
N MET A 15 -6.29 -20.72 4.66
CA MET A 15 -7.72 -20.44 4.41
C MET A 15 -7.96 -19.57 3.16
N HIS A 16 -6.90 -18.99 2.56
CA HIS A 16 -7.00 -18.09 1.41
C HIS A 16 -6.11 -18.47 0.21
N ASN A 17 -5.27 -19.52 0.30
CA ASN A 17 -4.34 -19.89 -0.77
C ASN A 17 -4.21 -21.43 -0.90
N GLU A 18 -4.72 -22.00 -1.99
CA GLU A 18 -4.58 -23.44 -2.31
C GLU A 18 -3.20 -23.81 -2.91
N ASN A 19 -2.31 -22.83 -3.09
CA ASN A 19 -0.99 -23.03 -3.69
C ASN A 19 0.08 -23.30 -2.61
N SER A 20 0.67 -24.50 -2.62
CA SER A 20 1.69 -24.95 -1.66
C SER A 20 2.91 -24.03 -1.58
N ASP A 21 3.24 -23.35 -2.67
CA ASP A 21 4.48 -22.58 -2.78
C ASP A 21 4.32 -21.20 -2.12
N ILE A 22 3.13 -20.61 -2.29
CA ILE A 22 2.75 -19.36 -1.60
C ILE A 22 2.83 -19.55 -0.09
N GLN A 23 2.31 -20.67 0.40
CA GLN A 23 2.35 -21.00 1.83
C GLN A 23 3.80 -21.13 2.33
N GLN A 24 4.68 -21.74 1.54
CA GLN A 24 6.10 -21.87 1.89
C GLN A 24 6.82 -20.51 1.93
N TYR A 25 6.50 -19.59 1.00
CA TYR A 25 7.04 -18.23 1.04
C TYR A 25 6.64 -17.48 2.31
N ILE A 26 5.36 -17.57 2.70
CA ILE A 26 4.85 -16.95 3.94
C ILE A 26 5.56 -17.53 5.16
N GLU A 27 5.69 -18.86 5.23
CA GLU A 27 6.34 -19.54 6.35
C GLU A 27 7.78 -19.04 6.54
N ILE A 28 8.56 -18.99 5.45
CA ILE A 28 9.96 -18.57 5.51
C ILE A 28 10.08 -17.08 5.86
N ALA A 29 9.25 -16.22 5.27
CA ALA A 29 9.27 -14.80 5.59
C ALA A 29 8.87 -14.50 7.04
N ILE A 30 7.89 -15.23 7.58
CA ILE A 30 7.52 -15.12 9.00
C ILE A 30 8.64 -15.66 9.90
N GLN A 31 9.30 -16.76 9.54
CA GLN A 31 10.45 -17.24 10.32
C GLN A 31 11.56 -16.21 10.35
N GLU A 32 11.92 -15.61 9.22
CA GLU A 32 12.93 -14.53 9.18
C GLU A 32 12.52 -13.34 10.06
N ALA A 33 11.24 -13.01 10.17
CA ALA A 33 10.79 -11.94 11.06
C ALA A 33 10.76 -12.32 12.55
N LEU A 34 10.65 -13.61 12.88
CA LEU A 34 10.58 -14.11 14.26
C LEU A 34 11.96 -14.48 14.82
N ASP A 35 12.85 -14.98 13.97
CA ASP A 35 14.23 -15.37 14.27
C ASP A 35 15.16 -14.89 13.14
N PRO A 36 15.53 -13.59 13.13
CA PRO A 36 16.22 -12.97 12.01
C PRO A 36 17.60 -13.55 11.72
N THR A 37 17.78 -14.04 10.49
CA THR A 37 19.07 -14.50 9.98
C THR A 37 19.82 -13.39 9.25
N PHE A 38 19.11 -12.43 8.64
CA PHE A 38 19.72 -11.25 8.01
C PHE A 38 19.89 -10.13 9.03
N GLU A 39 21.08 -9.54 9.06
CA GLU A 39 21.38 -8.39 9.93
C GLU A 39 20.42 -7.23 9.71
N MET A 40 20.10 -6.93 8.44
CA MET A 40 19.16 -5.88 8.10
C MET A 40 17.77 -6.11 8.68
N THR A 41 17.29 -7.36 8.73
CA THR A 41 16.01 -7.68 9.37
C THR A 41 16.06 -7.33 10.85
N ARG A 42 17.14 -7.72 11.55
CA ARG A 42 17.33 -7.40 12.97
C ARG A 42 17.31 -5.90 13.20
N LEU A 43 18.10 -5.15 12.43
CA LEU A 43 18.21 -3.68 12.53
C LEU A 43 16.86 -2.98 12.33
N TYR A 44 16.04 -3.43 11.37
CA TYR A 44 14.71 -2.87 11.17
C TYR A 44 13.77 -3.19 12.34
N LEU A 45 13.82 -4.41 12.88
CA LEU A 45 12.95 -4.89 13.97
C LEU A 45 13.34 -4.37 15.36
N GLU A 46 14.60 -4.01 15.59
CA GLU A 46 15.05 -3.37 16.84
C GLU A 46 14.34 -2.04 17.08
N ASN A 47 14.03 -1.35 15.99
CA ASN A 47 13.56 0.03 16.02
C ASN A 47 12.08 0.18 15.64
N ASN A 48 11.48 -0.82 15.01
CA ASN A 48 10.13 -0.76 14.47
C ASN A 48 9.35 -2.05 14.76
N GLU A 49 8.05 -1.93 15.03
CA GLU A 49 7.22 -3.05 15.44
C GLU A 49 6.32 -3.54 14.29
N LEU A 50 6.29 -4.84 14.05
CA LEU A 50 5.35 -5.45 13.11
C LEU A 50 3.91 -5.40 13.64
N GLU A 51 2.95 -5.18 12.73
CA GLU A 51 1.53 -5.41 12.98
C GLU A 51 1.31 -6.92 13.08
N LEU A 52 0.61 -7.37 14.12
CA LEU A 52 0.35 -8.79 14.37
C LEU A 52 -1.12 -9.12 14.16
N VAL A 53 -1.39 -10.27 13.53
CA VAL A 53 -2.71 -10.89 13.43
C VAL A 53 -2.61 -12.26 14.09
N ASN A 54 -3.43 -12.49 15.12
CA ASN A 54 -3.39 -13.73 15.92
C ASN A 54 -1.98 -14.08 16.45
N GLY A 55 -1.19 -13.07 16.81
CA GLY A 55 0.16 -13.23 17.36
C GLY A 55 1.26 -13.48 16.33
N LEU A 56 0.95 -13.48 15.02
CA LEU A 56 1.93 -13.62 13.95
C LEU A 56 2.05 -12.33 13.14
N PRO A 57 3.22 -12.05 12.52
CA PRO A 57 3.38 -10.97 11.56
C PRO A 57 2.28 -10.96 10.50
N LYS A 58 1.69 -9.78 10.29
CA LYS A 58 0.67 -9.57 9.26
C LYS A 58 1.32 -9.52 7.89
N VAL A 59 0.95 -10.48 7.04
CA VAL A 59 1.27 -10.45 5.60
C VAL A 59 0.26 -9.56 4.89
N GLU A 60 0.74 -8.50 4.25
CA GLU A 60 -0.09 -7.56 3.48
C GLU A 60 -0.19 -7.98 2.00
N ARG A 61 0.91 -8.47 1.42
CA ARG A 61 1.00 -8.82 0.00
C ARG A 61 2.02 -9.92 -0.22
N ILE A 62 1.79 -10.72 -1.25
CA ILE A 62 2.74 -11.67 -1.79
C ILE A 62 2.85 -11.39 -3.29
N ASP A 63 4.07 -11.30 -3.78
CA ASP A 63 4.36 -11.08 -5.20
C ASP A 63 5.18 -12.26 -5.71
N THR A 64 4.55 -13.10 -6.54
CA THR A 64 5.20 -14.27 -7.16
C THR A 64 5.59 -14.03 -8.61
N ASP A 65 5.57 -12.78 -9.09
CA ASP A 65 5.83 -12.42 -10.48
C ASP A 65 6.97 -11.38 -10.61
N LEU A 66 7.83 -11.31 -9.59
CA LEU A 66 9.02 -10.48 -9.65
C LEU A 66 10.00 -10.95 -10.73
N PRO A 67 10.74 -10.00 -11.36
CA PRO A 67 11.86 -10.31 -12.22
C PRO A 67 12.89 -11.23 -11.53
N ASN A 68 13.71 -11.91 -12.34
CA ASN A 68 14.81 -12.76 -11.89
C ASN A 68 14.39 -14.02 -11.10
N GLY A 69 13.12 -14.40 -11.17
CA GLY A 69 12.65 -15.63 -10.53
C GLY A 69 12.59 -15.54 -9.01
N LEU A 70 12.36 -14.35 -8.47
CA LEU A 70 12.16 -14.11 -7.04
C LEU A 70 10.67 -14.09 -6.68
N ALA A 71 10.35 -14.32 -5.42
CA ALA A 71 9.08 -13.96 -4.82
C ALA A 71 9.31 -12.93 -3.70
N ALA A 72 8.33 -12.11 -3.37
CA ALA A 72 8.40 -11.21 -2.22
C ALA A 72 7.19 -11.36 -1.31
N VAL A 73 7.44 -11.33 -0.01
CA VAL A 73 6.41 -11.27 1.03
C VAL A 73 6.55 -9.95 1.77
N TYR A 74 5.44 -9.23 1.90
CA TYR A 74 5.38 -7.92 2.53
C TYR A 74 4.77 -8.03 3.91
N LEU A 75 5.58 -7.84 4.95
CA LEU A 75 5.14 -7.83 6.34
C LEU A 75 4.94 -6.37 6.79
N LYS A 76 3.82 -6.09 7.43
CA LYS A 76 3.44 -4.70 7.74
C LYS A 76 4.00 -4.24 9.09
N PHE A 77 4.66 -3.09 9.11
CA PHE A 77 4.99 -2.36 10.34
C PHE A 77 3.79 -1.54 10.83
N ARG A 78 3.69 -1.31 12.15
CA ARG A 78 2.61 -0.52 12.78
C ARG A 78 2.57 0.92 12.29
N GLU A 79 3.74 1.50 11.99
CA GLU A 79 3.91 2.85 11.46
C GLU A 79 3.39 2.99 10.01
N GLY A 80 3.13 1.85 9.37
CA GLY A 80 2.37 1.75 8.13
C GLY A 80 3.19 1.51 6.88
N PHE A 81 4.52 1.30 6.98
CA PHE A 81 5.40 0.84 5.90
C PHE A 81 5.61 -0.69 5.99
N PHE A 82 6.44 -1.27 5.12
CA PHE A 82 6.57 -2.73 5.00
C PHE A 82 8.01 -3.22 5.10
N LEU A 83 8.22 -4.37 5.74
CA LEU A 83 9.39 -5.22 5.54
C LEU A 83 9.11 -6.11 4.32
N GLN A 84 9.92 -5.97 3.27
CA GLN A 84 9.87 -6.84 2.10
C GLN A 84 10.94 -7.91 2.22
N VAL A 85 10.51 -9.17 2.34
CA VAL A 85 11.36 -10.35 2.35
C VAL A 85 11.36 -10.96 0.95
N ASN A 86 12.50 -10.91 0.26
CA ASN A 86 12.65 -11.47 -1.08
C ASN A 86 13.21 -12.87 -0.99
N LEU A 87 12.63 -13.79 -1.74
CA LEU A 87 12.84 -15.22 -1.64
C LEU A 87 13.18 -15.79 -3.01
N THR A 88 14.14 -16.71 -3.05
CA THR A 88 14.34 -17.56 -4.23
C THR A 88 13.11 -18.43 -4.47
N ARG A 89 12.85 -18.80 -5.72
CA ARG A 89 11.83 -19.81 -6.05
C ARG A 89 12.45 -21.21 -6.05
N LYS A 90 11.59 -22.22 -6.20
CA LYS A 90 12.00 -23.63 -6.32
C LYS A 90 13.17 -23.82 -7.29
N PRO A 91 14.05 -24.81 -7.03
CA PRO A 91 13.85 -25.93 -6.08
C PRO A 91 14.16 -25.63 -4.62
N GLU A 92 14.92 -24.57 -4.33
CA GLU A 92 15.34 -24.20 -2.99
C GLU A 92 14.84 -22.79 -2.68
N ILE A 93 13.88 -22.70 -1.75
CA ILE A 93 13.29 -21.43 -1.33
C ILE A 93 14.04 -20.98 -0.08
N ALA A 94 14.71 -19.83 -0.18
CA ALA A 94 15.45 -19.20 0.90
C ALA A 94 15.31 -17.68 0.81
N VAL A 95 15.54 -16.99 1.92
CA VAL A 95 15.64 -15.52 1.91
C VAL A 95 16.90 -15.12 1.14
N GLU A 96 16.72 -14.32 0.10
CA GLU A 96 17.82 -13.80 -0.73
C GLU A 96 18.26 -12.42 -0.19
N TYR A 97 17.31 -11.53 0.06
CA TYR A 97 17.56 -10.23 0.67
C TYR A 97 16.29 -9.63 1.28
N VAL A 98 16.49 -8.67 2.17
CA VAL A 98 15.44 -7.92 2.87
C VAL A 98 15.66 -6.42 2.69
N TRP A 99 14.57 -5.67 2.63
CA TRP A 99 14.59 -4.21 2.63
C TRP A 99 13.23 -3.69 3.07
N VAL A 100 13.12 -2.37 3.22
CA VAL A 100 11.87 -1.72 3.60
C VAL A 100 11.23 -1.04 2.40
N GLU A 101 9.92 -1.23 2.26
CA GLU A 101 9.11 -0.64 1.20
C GLU A 101 8.17 0.41 1.79
N SER A 102 8.00 1.52 1.06
CA SER A 102 7.06 2.57 1.42
C SER A 102 5.62 2.06 1.27
N SER A 103 4.70 2.63 2.04
CA SER A 103 3.28 2.40 1.81
C SER A 103 2.68 3.50 0.97
N ASN A 104 1.93 3.10 -0.04
CA ASN A 104 1.34 3.99 -1.03
C ASN A 104 -0.18 3.83 -1.02
N ALA A 105 -0.88 4.74 -0.34
CA ALA A 105 -2.33 4.87 -0.47
C ALA A 105 -2.63 5.85 -1.62
N ILE A 106 -3.33 5.36 -2.65
CA ILE A 106 -3.57 6.10 -3.89
C ILE A 106 -5.07 6.05 -4.19
N SER A 107 -5.69 7.21 -4.37
CA SER A 107 -7.11 7.34 -4.66
C SER A 107 -7.38 8.42 -5.71
N LEU A 108 -8.47 8.27 -6.45
CA LEU A 108 -9.09 9.40 -7.14
C LEU A 108 -9.84 10.22 -6.09
N THR A 109 -9.60 11.53 -6.04
CA THR A 109 -10.29 12.45 -5.15
C THR A 109 -10.83 13.63 -5.95
N ALA A 110 -12.07 14.01 -5.66
CA ALA A 110 -12.73 15.17 -6.26
C ALA A 110 -13.37 16.04 -5.18
N VAL A 111 -13.04 17.33 -5.21
CA VAL A 111 -13.55 18.31 -4.24
C VAL A 111 -14.38 19.41 -4.91
N SER A 112 -15.43 19.85 -4.24
CA SER A 112 -16.30 20.93 -4.73
C SER A 112 -16.82 21.79 -3.59
N GLU A 113 -16.80 23.11 -3.78
CA GLU A 113 -17.45 24.04 -2.86
C GLU A 113 -18.95 24.23 -3.13
N LYS A 114 -19.44 23.73 -4.28
CA LYS A 114 -20.78 24.00 -4.82
C LYS A 114 -21.67 22.75 -4.88
N LYS A 115 -21.10 21.58 -5.14
CA LYS A 115 -21.84 20.32 -5.32
C LYS A 115 -22.00 19.56 -4.01
N LYS A 116 -23.04 18.74 -3.89
CA LYS A 116 -23.19 17.77 -2.79
C LYS A 116 -22.51 16.45 -3.15
N PHE A 117 -22.30 15.59 -2.15
CA PHE A 117 -21.67 14.28 -2.33
C PHE A 117 -22.38 13.48 -3.45
N ASP A 118 -23.71 13.35 -3.37
CA ASP A 118 -24.50 12.59 -4.36
C ASP A 118 -24.38 13.12 -5.78
N ASP A 119 -24.16 14.44 -5.96
CA ASP A 119 -24.00 15.02 -7.29
C ASP A 119 -22.65 14.63 -7.91
N LEU A 120 -21.61 14.57 -7.09
CA LEU A 120 -20.28 14.13 -7.52
C LEU A 120 -20.26 12.61 -7.71
N ALA A 121 -20.84 11.86 -6.78
CA ALA A 121 -20.90 10.40 -6.83
C ALA A 121 -21.61 9.88 -8.08
N LYS A 122 -22.69 10.54 -8.53
CA LYS A 122 -23.40 10.21 -9.78
C LYS A 122 -22.58 10.42 -11.06
N CYS A 123 -21.41 11.05 -10.98
CA CYS A 123 -20.51 11.14 -12.12
C CYS A 123 -19.78 9.81 -12.35
N LEU A 124 -19.59 8.99 -11.31
CA LEU A 124 -18.82 7.75 -11.38
C LEU A 124 -19.73 6.52 -11.34
N SER A 125 -19.39 5.49 -12.12
CA SER A 125 -19.94 4.13 -11.96
C SER A 125 -19.13 3.26 -11.00
N LEU A 126 -17.98 3.76 -10.55
CA LEU A 126 -17.06 3.06 -9.65
C LEU A 126 -17.58 3.02 -8.21
N SER A 127 -17.26 1.94 -7.49
CA SER A 127 -17.66 1.75 -6.10
C SER A 127 -16.65 0.87 -5.34
N PRO A 128 -16.55 0.99 -3.99
CA PRO A 128 -17.27 1.94 -3.15
C PRO A 128 -16.68 3.36 -3.20
N LEU A 129 -17.57 4.37 -3.06
CA LEU A 129 -17.16 5.77 -2.91
C LEU A 129 -17.21 6.17 -1.43
N LYS A 130 -16.24 7.00 -1.01
CA LYS A 130 -16.17 7.57 0.33
C LYS A 130 -16.11 9.09 0.24
N GLY A 131 -16.46 9.80 1.30
CA GLY A 131 -16.35 11.25 1.34
C GLY A 131 -17.34 11.90 2.29
N TRP A 132 -17.64 13.17 2.03
CA TRP A 132 -18.52 14.00 2.85
C TRP A 132 -19.11 15.13 1.99
N SER A 133 -20.25 15.68 2.43
CA SER A 133 -20.79 16.92 1.88
C SER A 133 -20.34 18.13 2.69
N LYS A 134 -20.26 19.29 2.02
CA LYS A 134 -20.14 20.58 2.69
C LYS A 134 -21.28 20.76 3.69
N GLY A 135 -20.94 21.13 4.92
CA GLY A 135 -21.87 21.31 6.03
C GLY A 135 -22.01 20.08 6.92
N ASP A 136 -21.54 18.91 6.50
CA ASP A 136 -21.55 17.72 7.36
C ASP A 136 -20.62 17.94 8.57
N LYS A 137 -21.00 17.39 9.73
CA LYS A 137 -20.17 17.45 10.93
C LYS A 137 -18.92 16.58 10.73
N LYS A 138 -17.74 17.10 11.08
CA LYS A 138 -16.52 16.29 11.06
C LYS A 138 -16.59 15.17 12.10
N GLN A 139 -15.94 14.04 11.80
CA GLN A 139 -15.85 12.92 12.74
C GLN A 139 -15.14 13.29 14.04
N THR A 140 -14.20 14.25 13.97
CA THR A 140 -13.45 14.76 15.11
C THR A 140 -13.64 16.27 15.24
N GLY A 141 -13.93 16.70 16.47
CA GLY A 141 -14.18 18.10 16.82
C GLY A 141 -15.59 18.61 16.50
N ASP A 142 -15.80 19.92 16.69
CA ASP A 142 -17.11 20.59 16.59
C ASP A 142 -17.26 21.48 15.35
N SER A 143 -16.43 21.29 14.33
CA SER A 143 -16.54 22.02 13.07
C SER A 143 -17.22 21.19 11.97
N ASN A 144 -17.77 21.87 10.98
CA ASN A 144 -18.33 21.25 9.79
C ASN A 144 -17.32 21.27 8.64
N TYR A 145 -17.49 20.38 7.66
CA TYR A 145 -16.73 20.44 6.41
C TYR A 145 -17.10 21.68 5.59
N ILE A 146 -16.10 22.39 5.07
CA ILE A 146 -16.30 23.62 4.29
C ILE A 146 -16.41 23.37 2.77
N PHE A 147 -16.13 22.14 2.33
CA PHE A 147 -16.25 21.65 0.96
C PHE A 147 -16.78 20.21 0.97
N THR A 148 -17.29 19.77 -0.18
CA THR A 148 -17.67 18.37 -0.44
C THR A 148 -16.49 17.63 -1.03
N SER A 149 -16.28 16.38 -0.61
CA SER A 149 -15.29 15.47 -1.19
C SER A 149 -15.94 14.15 -1.59
N VAL A 150 -15.56 13.60 -2.75
CA VAL A 150 -15.78 12.20 -3.09
C VAL A 150 -14.44 11.58 -3.48
N SER A 151 -14.16 10.38 -2.97
CA SER A 151 -12.97 9.62 -3.29
C SER A 151 -13.29 8.18 -3.64
N TYR A 152 -12.57 7.66 -4.63
CA TYR A 152 -12.52 6.26 -4.99
C TYR A 152 -11.12 5.72 -4.72
N GLU A 153 -11.04 4.68 -3.89
CA GLU A 153 -9.80 3.99 -3.56
C GLU A 153 -9.98 2.51 -3.92
N SER A 154 -9.05 1.99 -4.72
CA SER A 154 -9.06 0.58 -5.08
C SER A 154 -8.79 -0.32 -3.88
N ALA A 155 -9.27 -1.56 -3.93
CA ALA A 155 -8.92 -2.60 -2.96
C ALA A 155 -7.46 -3.10 -3.09
N ILE A 156 -6.69 -2.57 -4.04
CA ILE A 156 -5.26 -2.89 -4.21
C ILE A 156 -4.48 -2.56 -2.94
N SER A 157 -3.65 -3.51 -2.51
CA SER A 157 -2.73 -3.37 -1.37
C SER A 157 -1.92 -2.08 -1.40
N ASN A 158 -1.58 -1.52 -0.24
CA ASN A 158 -0.68 -0.37 -0.13
C ASN A 158 0.80 -0.77 -0.26
N ALA A 159 1.12 -2.07 -0.27
CA ALA A 159 2.48 -2.63 -0.39
C ALA A 159 2.94 -2.80 -1.85
N TYR A 160 2.40 -1.98 -2.75
CA TYR A 160 2.87 -1.85 -4.12
C TYR A 160 3.80 -0.63 -4.22
N ASP A 161 4.76 -0.71 -5.13
CA ASP A 161 5.42 0.48 -5.65
C ASP A 161 4.38 1.53 -6.10
N MET A 162 4.71 2.81 -5.91
CA MET A 162 3.78 3.92 -6.16
C MET A 162 3.30 3.95 -7.60
N GLU A 163 4.20 3.84 -8.58
CA GLU A 163 3.83 3.88 -9.99
C GLU A 163 3.05 2.62 -10.38
N ALA A 164 3.48 1.45 -9.90
CA ALA A 164 2.76 0.20 -10.16
C ALA A 164 1.31 0.28 -9.67
N LYS A 165 1.09 0.77 -8.44
CA LYS A 165 -0.26 0.96 -7.89
C LYS A 165 -1.05 2.01 -8.65
N LEU A 166 -0.42 3.12 -9.04
CA LEU A 166 -1.06 4.16 -9.84
C LEU A 166 -1.53 3.61 -11.19
N LYS A 167 -0.70 2.83 -11.88
CA LYS A 167 -1.07 2.18 -13.15
C LYS A 167 -2.27 1.25 -13.00
N LEU A 168 -2.36 0.53 -11.89
CA LEU A 168 -3.52 -0.32 -11.60
C LEU A 168 -4.78 0.51 -11.33
N LEU A 169 -4.71 1.56 -10.51
CA LEU A 169 -5.83 2.48 -10.29
C LEU A 169 -6.29 3.12 -11.60
N LEU A 170 -5.36 3.62 -12.43
CA LEU A 170 -5.69 4.21 -13.73
C LEU A 170 -6.42 3.21 -14.64
N THR A 171 -6.08 1.93 -14.56
CA THR A 171 -6.75 0.87 -15.34
C THR A 171 -8.21 0.72 -14.90
N GLU A 172 -8.49 0.80 -13.60
CA GLU A 172 -9.86 0.82 -13.09
C GLU A 172 -10.60 2.11 -13.50
N LEU A 173 -9.96 3.28 -13.37
CA LEU A 173 -10.55 4.56 -13.76
C LEU A 173 -10.90 4.62 -15.25
N GLU A 174 -10.08 4.04 -16.11
CA GLU A 174 -10.29 4.01 -17.56
C GLU A 174 -11.53 3.20 -17.96
N THR A 175 -12.02 2.29 -17.10
CA THR A 175 -13.31 1.59 -17.31
C THR A 175 -14.51 2.54 -17.26
N ASP A 176 -14.35 3.71 -16.65
CA ASP A 176 -15.34 4.78 -16.54
C ASP A 176 -14.76 6.14 -16.95
N THR A 177 -14.07 6.16 -18.09
CA THR A 177 -13.41 7.38 -18.61
C THR A 177 -14.36 8.57 -18.72
N GLU A 178 -15.59 8.35 -19.21
CA GLU A 178 -16.59 9.42 -19.34
C GLU A 178 -17.02 9.97 -17.98
N GLY A 179 -17.18 9.10 -16.98
CA GLY A 179 -17.54 9.49 -15.63
C GLY A 179 -16.45 10.30 -14.94
N VAL A 180 -15.19 9.88 -15.09
CA VAL A 180 -14.02 10.61 -14.58
C VAL A 180 -13.90 11.98 -15.24
N LEU A 181 -14.03 12.07 -16.56
CA LEU A 181 -13.99 13.35 -17.27
C LEU A 181 -15.12 14.28 -16.82
N LYS A 182 -16.34 13.76 -16.67
CA LYS A 182 -17.49 14.52 -16.14
C LYS A 182 -17.24 15.02 -14.71
N LEU A 183 -16.58 14.21 -13.88
CA LEU A 183 -16.19 14.59 -12.53
C LEU A 183 -15.21 15.78 -12.57
N THR A 184 -14.20 15.76 -13.45
CA THR A 184 -13.23 16.87 -13.61
C THR A 184 -13.86 18.17 -14.12
N GLN A 185 -15.00 18.09 -14.84
CA GLN A 185 -15.72 19.28 -15.32
C GLN A 185 -16.55 19.96 -14.23
N CYS A 186 -16.95 19.22 -13.19
CA CYS A 186 -17.86 19.72 -12.15
C CYS A 186 -17.22 19.87 -10.76
N SER A 187 -15.94 19.52 -10.64
CA SER A 187 -15.15 19.52 -9.41
C SER A 187 -13.66 19.65 -9.71
N THR A 188 -12.84 19.91 -8.68
CA THR A 188 -11.38 19.78 -8.80
C THR A 188 -11.02 18.33 -8.49
N ALA A 189 -10.75 17.54 -9.53
CA ALA A 189 -10.41 16.13 -9.41
C ALA A 189 -8.91 15.88 -9.66
N HIS A 190 -8.31 15.02 -8.86
CA HIS A 190 -6.89 14.68 -8.88
C HIS A 190 -6.68 13.27 -8.29
N ILE A 191 -5.50 12.71 -8.50
CA ILE A 191 -5.06 11.54 -7.74
C ILE A 191 -4.39 12.02 -6.46
N SER A 192 -4.92 11.62 -5.31
CA SER A 192 -4.30 11.83 -4.00
C SER A 192 -3.39 10.65 -3.68
N ILE A 193 -2.14 10.93 -3.33
CA ILE A 193 -1.16 9.94 -2.90
C ILE A 193 -0.72 10.26 -1.48
N CYS A 194 -1.01 9.36 -0.54
CA CYS A 194 -0.46 9.40 0.80
C CYS A 194 0.64 8.33 0.90
N ARG A 195 1.89 8.79 0.89
CA ARG A 195 3.07 7.95 0.99
C ARG A 195 3.60 7.95 2.41
N ARG A 196 3.75 6.77 3.02
CA ARG A 196 4.47 6.60 4.28
C ARG A 196 5.86 6.05 3.99
N GLN A 197 6.85 6.92 4.05
CA GLN A 197 8.25 6.61 3.74
C GLN A 197 9.03 6.37 5.03
N PHE A 198 9.78 5.26 5.08
CA PHE A 198 10.69 4.99 6.19
C PHE A 198 11.79 6.05 6.29
N VAL A 199 12.09 6.50 7.51
CA VAL A 199 13.01 7.61 7.78
C VAL A 199 14.43 7.41 7.26
N SER A 200 14.95 6.19 7.28
CA SER A 200 16.28 5.87 6.69
C SER A 200 16.20 5.41 5.24
N GLY A 201 15.02 5.47 4.62
CA GLY A 201 14.83 5.16 3.21
C GLY A 201 15.03 6.41 2.34
N SER A 202 15.78 6.26 1.24
CA SER A 202 15.79 7.23 0.15
C SER A 202 15.11 6.59 -1.05
N ALA A 203 13.91 7.04 -1.37
CA ALA A 203 13.24 6.60 -2.59
C ALA A 203 12.62 7.82 -3.26
N GLY A 204 13.18 8.18 -4.42
CA GLY A 204 12.58 9.17 -5.30
C GLY A 204 11.23 8.70 -5.83
N VAL A 205 10.47 9.61 -6.41
CA VAL A 205 9.23 9.29 -7.11
C VAL A 205 9.51 9.34 -8.60
N HIS A 206 9.16 8.26 -9.30
CA HIS A 206 9.26 8.16 -10.75
C HIS A 206 7.88 7.86 -11.32
N PHE A 207 7.56 8.51 -12.44
CA PHE A 207 6.45 8.13 -13.31
C PHE A 207 6.96 8.19 -14.74
N ASP A 208 6.75 7.11 -15.47
CA ASP A 208 7.08 7.06 -16.88
C ASP A 208 6.12 7.94 -17.72
N ALA A 209 6.51 8.16 -18.97
CA ALA A 209 5.73 8.98 -19.88
C ALA A 209 4.33 8.40 -20.17
N GLU A 210 4.18 7.08 -20.11
CA GLU A 210 2.88 6.43 -20.34
C GLU A 210 1.92 6.74 -19.20
N THR A 211 2.35 6.60 -17.95
CA THR A 211 1.59 6.96 -16.75
C THR A 211 1.15 8.42 -16.79
N ILE A 212 2.06 9.34 -17.13
CA ILE A 212 1.75 10.77 -17.25
C ILE A 212 0.72 11.02 -18.36
N ASN A 213 0.85 10.34 -19.50
CA ASN A 213 -0.11 10.47 -20.60
C ASN A 213 -1.50 9.95 -20.22
N ARG A 214 -1.59 8.86 -19.46
CA ARG A 214 -2.87 8.30 -18.96
C ARG A 214 -3.56 9.28 -18.02
N LEU A 215 -2.83 9.87 -17.06
CA LEU A 215 -3.34 10.93 -16.19
C LEU A 215 -3.87 12.13 -16.99
N SER A 216 -3.10 12.59 -17.98
CA SER A 216 -3.47 13.71 -18.84
C SER A 216 -4.75 13.44 -19.63
N LYS A 217 -4.92 12.24 -20.18
CA LYS A 217 -6.15 11.83 -20.91
C LYS A 217 -7.39 11.86 -20.02
N LEU A 218 -7.23 11.56 -18.73
CA LEU A 218 -8.30 11.64 -17.74
C LEU A 218 -8.46 13.04 -17.13
N ASN A 219 -7.65 14.02 -17.54
CA ASN A 219 -7.61 15.38 -16.98
C ASN A 219 -7.39 15.41 -15.46
N LEU A 220 -6.48 14.55 -14.97
CA LEU A 220 -6.14 14.42 -13.55
C LEU A 220 -4.74 14.97 -13.26
N SER A 221 -4.63 15.75 -12.18
CA SER A 221 -3.35 16.10 -11.57
C SER A 221 -2.96 15.10 -10.49
N LEU A 222 -1.74 15.21 -9.96
CA LEU A 222 -1.27 14.46 -8.79
C LEU A 222 -1.15 15.40 -7.59
N ASP A 223 -1.57 14.94 -6.43
CA ASP A 223 -1.29 15.54 -5.12
C ASP A 223 -0.58 14.49 -4.26
N ILE A 224 0.63 14.80 -3.79
CA ILE A 224 1.52 13.82 -3.15
C ILE A 224 1.92 14.32 -1.77
N ASP A 225 1.35 13.68 -0.75
CA ASP A 225 1.74 13.85 0.64
C ASP A 225 2.74 12.75 1.02
N THR A 226 3.95 13.15 1.42
CA THR A 226 4.94 12.22 1.99
C THR A 226 5.04 12.42 3.48
N ILE A 227 4.74 11.36 4.23
CA ILE A 227 4.87 11.28 5.68
C ILE A 227 6.09 10.43 5.99
N ILE A 228 7.07 11.02 6.67
CA ILE A 228 8.25 10.29 7.16
C ILE A 228 7.87 9.55 8.44
N VAL A 229 8.12 8.24 8.47
CA VAL A 229 7.70 7.32 9.54
C VAL A 229 8.83 6.36 9.95
N GLY A 230 8.61 5.67 11.07
CA GLY A 230 9.57 4.73 11.63
C GLY A 230 10.68 5.41 12.41
N LYS A 231 11.53 4.59 13.03
CA LYS A 231 12.75 5.03 13.70
C LYS A 231 13.96 4.70 12.84
N PRO A 232 14.98 5.58 12.83
CA PRO A 232 16.15 5.38 11.99
C PRO A 232 16.89 4.12 12.41
N VAL A 233 17.51 3.46 11.44
CA VAL A 233 18.53 2.45 11.73
C VAL A 233 19.74 3.20 12.28
N THR A 234 20.10 2.93 13.53
CA THR A 234 21.33 3.41 14.14
C THR A 234 22.36 2.29 14.01
N GLU A 235 23.41 2.53 13.24
CA GLU A 235 24.64 1.78 13.44
C GLU A 235 25.24 2.34 14.74
N ASP A 236 25.27 1.55 15.80
CA ASP A 236 26.21 1.80 16.89
C ASP A 236 27.59 1.61 16.28
N LEU A 237 28.13 2.69 15.71
CA LEU A 237 29.54 2.79 15.40
C LEU A 237 30.24 2.85 16.75
N ASP A 238 30.55 1.69 17.31
CA ASP A 238 31.53 1.56 18.38
C ASP A 238 32.86 2.14 17.86
N ASP A 239 33.09 3.42 18.16
CA ASP A 239 34.37 4.13 18.00
C ASP A 239 35.44 3.60 18.97
#